data_AF-A0A3D5TCC6-F1
#
_entry.id   AF-A0A3D5TCC6-F1
#
_cell.length_a   1.000
_cell.length_b   1.000
_cell.length_c   1.000
_cell.angle_alpha   90.00
_cell.angle_beta   90.00
_cell.angle_gamma   90.00
#
_symmetry.space_group_name_H-M   'P 1'
#
loop_
_entity.id
_entity.type
_entity.pdbx_description
1 polymer ?
#
loop_
_entity_poly.entity_id
_entity_poly.type
_entity_poly.pdbx_seq_one_letter_code
_entity_poly.pdbx_strand_id
1 'polypeptide(L)'
;MEKLEREKWESESKAHNWKMDFQDLCQTYEVTGCNKATLYYMSALQLREQIQDNALKRLFIYAICDAGFLMDRYTDCKEQQMEASFRNTEKRMRKLLTLLQKEKEMCEQWGEIVGRKRFSSKNRVYSDDYNEELLALCSLFRETFEMSERQTPNLADNLQYFLMEAKNNDLIEKIIPFYLFQVMVRHTNRLAQNPDFQIVPASLWKYKEYEITKNNGKNFNKYERCIGLFQKLCKLYKNDPRIDIALCRYGMEQCSNIPEWTSIWLRKKEKKCTTKLHRFISELYLSCIETDEPEQYAANTIFPHKTSEEENLFIRDVDQKLEIEATIKSYILEHIEVLIQFMKIQYKDVEQVKCLVTDVYHASGFSRMKIEDIGEETKLTYVYDQFIEMLDEAIVSSVWETIKKLVECESDHFQFMAAILS
;
A
#
# COMPACT_ATOMS: atom_id res chain seq x y z
N MET A 1 -28.75 19.00 31.36
CA MET A 1 -29.48 18.11 30.43
C MET A 1 -29.55 18.71 29.04
N GLU A 2 -29.93 19.99 28.89
CA GLU A 2 -30.03 20.68 27.58
C GLU A 2 -28.79 20.62 26.68
N LYS A 3 -27.57 20.71 27.23
CA LYS A 3 -26.34 20.63 26.43
C LYS A 3 -26.13 19.22 25.82
N LEU A 4 -26.45 18.18 26.58
CA LEU A 4 -26.25 16.79 26.19
C LEU A 4 -27.28 16.36 25.15
N GLU A 5 -28.52 16.83 25.28
CA GLU A 5 -29.60 16.61 24.31
C GLU A 5 -29.35 17.35 22.99
N ARG A 6 -28.78 18.56 23.05
CA ARG A 6 -28.38 19.32 21.86
C ARG A 6 -27.23 18.64 21.10
N GLU A 7 -26.19 18.20 21.81
CA GLU A 7 -25.07 17.46 21.20
C GLU A 7 -25.53 16.14 20.56
N LYS A 8 -26.50 15.44 21.17
CA LYS A 8 -27.09 14.22 20.59
C LYS A 8 -27.85 14.52 19.30
N TRP A 9 -28.71 15.54 19.31
CA TRP A 9 -29.50 15.93 18.15
C TRP A 9 -28.64 16.40 16.96
N GLU A 10 -27.59 17.19 17.22
CA GLU A 10 -26.64 17.63 16.20
C GLU A 10 -25.90 16.44 15.56
N SER A 11 -25.50 15.45 16.37
CA SER A 11 -24.85 14.23 15.88
C SER A 11 -25.78 13.37 15.03
N GLU A 12 -27.04 13.20 15.43
CA GLU A 12 -28.06 12.44 14.68
C GLU A 12 -28.40 13.11 13.35
N SER A 13 -28.57 14.43 13.36
CA SER A 13 -28.81 15.21 12.14
C SER A 13 -27.65 15.10 11.16
N LYS A 14 -26.41 15.19 11.66
CA LYS A 14 -25.20 15.03 10.85
C LYS A 14 -25.09 13.63 10.24
N ALA A 15 -25.35 12.59 11.04
CA ALA A 15 -25.35 11.20 10.59
C ALA A 15 -26.40 10.98 9.49
N HIS A 16 -27.62 11.49 9.67
CA HIS A 16 -28.67 11.40 8.66
C HIS A 16 -28.26 12.08 7.33
N ASN A 17 -27.69 13.29 7.40
CA ASN A 17 -27.23 14.01 6.22
C ASN A 17 -26.14 13.26 5.46
N TRP A 18 -25.22 12.58 6.15
CA TRP A 18 -24.19 11.77 5.50
C TRP A 18 -24.76 10.56 4.76
N LYS A 19 -25.77 9.89 5.33
CA LYS A 19 -26.46 8.78 4.65
C LYS A 19 -27.18 9.26 3.40
N MET A 20 -27.88 10.40 3.47
CA MET A 20 -28.58 10.99 2.32
C MET A 20 -27.59 11.42 1.24
N ASP A 21 -26.54 12.17 1.58
CA ASP A 21 -25.50 12.59 0.62
C ASP A 21 -24.81 11.38 -0.03
N PHE A 22 -24.51 10.33 0.76
CA PHE A 22 -23.94 9.09 0.20
C PHE A 22 -24.87 8.40 -0.80
N GLN A 23 -26.17 8.30 -0.48
CA GLN A 23 -27.17 7.70 -1.38
C GLN A 23 -27.33 8.51 -2.66
N ASP A 24 -27.41 9.84 -2.55
CA ASP A 24 -27.51 10.75 -3.68
C ASP A 24 -26.28 10.65 -4.59
N LEU A 25 -25.07 10.56 -4.01
CA LEU A 25 -23.83 10.36 -4.76
C LEU A 25 -23.81 8.99 -5.45
N CYS A 26 -24.18 7.92 -4.76
CA CYS A 26 -24.28 6.58 -5.35
C CYS A 26 -25.23 6.57 -6.57
N GLN A 27 -26.39 7.24 -6.45
CA GLN A 27 -27.34 7.36 -7.55
C GLN A 27 -26.79 8.21 -8.70
N THR A 28 -26.18 9.36 -8.39
CA THR A 28 -25.64 10.29 -9.39
C THR A 28 -24.56 9.66 -10.27
N TYR A 29 -23.69 8.85 -9.65
CA TYR A 29 -22.55 8.21 -10.32
C TYR A 29 -22.81 6.75 -10.74
N GLU A 30 -24.06 6.29 -10.59
CA GLU A 30 -24.49 4.92 -10.89
C GLU A 30 -23.62 3.86 -10.19
N VAL A 31 -23.12 4.18 -8.99
CA VAL A 31 -22.31 3.27 -8.18
C VAL A 31 -23.20 2.60 -7.15
N THR A 32 -23.19 1.27 -7.10
CA THR A 32 -23.94 0.53 -6.08
C THR A 32 -23.27 0.68 -4.72
N GLY A 33 -23.95 1.32 -3.77
CA GLY A 33 -23.55 1.34 -2.35
C GLY A 33 -23.84 0.03 -1.61
N CYS A 34 -24.25 -1.01 -2.35
CA CYS A 34 -24.50 -2.31 -1.76
C CYS A 34 -23.19 -3.10 -1.69
N ASN A 35 -22.44 -3.24 -2.80
CA ASN A 35 -21.22 -4.05 -2.81
C ASN A 35 -19.99 -3.18 -2.57
N LYS A 36 -19.30 -3.38 -1.45
CA LYS A 36 -18.09 -2.64 -1.07
C LYS A 36 -16.98 -2.74 -2.12
N ALA A 37 -16.73 -3.93 -2.65
CA ALA A 37 -15.75 -4.17 -3.71
C ALA A 37 -16.09 -3.36 -4.98
N THR A 38 -17.35 -3.38 -5.39
CA THR A 38 -17.83 -2.57 -6.53
C THR A 38 -17.72 -1.08 -6.23
N LEU A 39 -18.11 -0.64 -5.03
CA LEU A 39 -18.03 0.76 -4.62
C LEU A 39 -16.59 1.26 -4.65
N TYR A 40 -15.64 0.52 -4.07
CA TYR A 40 -14.21 0.85 -4.12
C TYR A 40 -13.72 0.97 -5.56
N TYR A 41 -13.94 -0.07 -6.37
CA TYR A 41 -13.40 -0.13 -7.72
C TYR A 41 -14.00 0.96 -8.63
N MET A 42 -15.33 1.11 -8.63
CA MET A 42 -16.04 2.05 -9.49
C MET A 42 -15.79 3.51 -9.08
N SER A 43 -15.84 3.83 -7.78
CA SER A 43 -15.56 5.20 -7.32
C SER A 43 -14.10 5.58 -7.59
N ALA A 44 -13.15 4.65 -7.40
CA ALA A 44 -11.75 4.85 -7.78
C ALA A 44 -11.59 5.09 -9.29
N LEU A 45 -12.20 4.23 -10.12
CA LEU A 45 -12.11 4.32 -11.58
C LEU A 45 -12.66 5.66 -12.10
N GLN A 46 -13.90 6.00 -11.73
CA GLN A 46 -14.54 7.24 -12.17
C GLN A 46 -13.78 8.48 -11.68
N LEU A 47 -13.30 8.47 -10.42
CA LEU A 47 -12.53 9.58 -9.89
C LEU A 47 -11.19 9.76 -10.62
N ARG A 48 -10.54 8.68 -11.08
CA ARG A 48 -9.30 8.80 -11.88
C ARG A 48 -9.53 9.47 -13.23
N GLU A 49 -10.73 9.34 -13.81
CA GLU A 49 -11.12 10.01 -15.05
C GLU A 49 -11.52 11.47 -14.81
N GLN A 50 -12.13 11.74 -13.65
CA GLN A 50 -12.66 13.06 -13.29
C GLN A 50 -12.06 13.55 -11.97
N ILE A 51 -10.73 13.63 -11.91
CA ILE A 51 -9.98 13.88 -10.66
C ILE A 51 -10.31 15.22 -10.00
N GLN A 52 -10.92 16.15 -10.73
CA GLN A 52 -11.33 17.47 -10.25
C GLN A 52 -12.75 17.48 -9.64
N ASP A 53 -13.52 16.40 -9.81
CA ASP A 53 -14.89 16.30 -9.31
C ASP A 53 -14.91 16.06 -7.79
N ASN A 54 -15.35 17.08 -7.05
CA ASN A 54 -15.39 17.06 -5.60
C ASN A 54 -16.44 16.08 -5.04
N ALA A 55 -17.54 15.86 -5.75
CA ALA A 55 -18.56 14.93 -5.35
C ALA A 55 -18.07 13.47 -5.52
N LEU A 56 -17.33 13.16 -6.60
CA LEU A 56 -16.65 11.86 -6.75
C LEU A 56 -15.57 11.63 -5.69
N LYS A 57 -14.77 12.66 -5.35
CA LYS A 57 -13.78 12.56 -4.26
C LYS A 57 -14.44 12.18 -2.95
N ARG A 58 -15.56 12.82 -2.65
CA ARG A 58 -16.33 12.55 -1.45
C ARG A 58 -16.92 11.14 -1.45
N LEU A 59 -17.48 10.68 -2.57
CA LEU A 59 -17.93 9.30 -2.72
C LEU A 59 -16.80 8.29 -2.50
N PHE A 60 -15.63 8.52 -3.11
CA PHE A 60 -14.45 7.67 -2.93
C PHE A 60 -13.96 7.64 -1.48
N ILE A 61 -13.91 8.79 -0.81
CA ILE A 61 -13.51 8.88 0.61
C ILE A 61 -14.55 8.20 1.51
N TYR A 62 -15.84 8.38 1.24
CA TYR A 62 -16.91 7.65 1.93
C TYR A 62 -16.71 6.15 1.80
N ALA A 63 -16.46 5.66 0.58
CA ALA A 63 -16.23 4.25 0.33
C ALA A 63 -15.11 3.69 1.23
N ILE A 64 -13.89 4.22 1.10
CA ILE A 64 -12.70 3.67 1.78
C ILE A 64 -12.70 3.89 3.30
N CYS A 65 -13.38 4.91 3.81
CA CYS A 65 -13.43 5.17 5.25
C CYS A 65 -14.61 4.52 5.97
N ASP A 66 -15.59 3.99 5.24
CA ASP A 66 -16.79 3.41 5.83
C ASP A 66 -16.44 2.28 6.82
N ALA A 67 -16.94 2.44 8.03
CA ALA A 67 -16.77 1.51 9.13
C ALA A 67 -18.09 0.79 9.45
N GLY A 68 -18.90 0.49 8.43
CA GLY A 68 -20.22 -0.13 8.58
C GLY A 68 -21.29 0.89 9.00
N PHE A 69 -21.18 2.14 8.53
CA PHE A 69 -22.18 3.17 8.77
C PHE A 69 -22.99 3.49 7.51
N LEU A 70 -22.32 3.61 6.37
CA LEU A 70 -22.91 4.01 5.09
C LEU A 70 -23.44 2.80 4.30
N MET A 71 -22.68 1.70 4.26
CA MET A 71 -23.09 0.47 3.59
C MET A 71 -23.80 -0.46 4.57
N ASP A 72 -25.11 -0.32 4.65
CA ASP A 72 -25.99 -0.97 5.63
C ASP A 72 -26.48 -2.34 5.10
N ARG A 73 -25.58 -3.30 4.89
CA ARG A 73 -25.95 -4.56 4.20
C ARG A 73 -26.46 -5.69 5.09
N TYR A 74 -25.98 -5.85 6.33
CA TYR A 74 -26.20 -7.09 7.10
C TYR A 74 -26.50 -6.95 8.59
N THR A 75 -26.79 -5.74 9.09
CA THR A 75 -27.09 -5.56 10.52
C THR A 75 -28.42 -4.86 10.72
N ASP A 76 -29.36 -5.55 11.38
CA ASP A 76 -30.38 -4.92 12.21
C ASP A 76 -29.65 -4.16 13.34
N CYS A 77 -29.05 -3.03 12.99
CA CYS A 77 -28.12 -2.34 13.86
C CYS A 77 -28.93 -1.63 14.93
N LYS A 78 -28.68 -1.99 16.19
CA LYS A 78 -29.22 -1.23 17.33
C LYS A 78 -28.70 0.21 17.24
N GLU A 79 -29.51 1.18 17.65
CA GLU A 79 -29.21 2.63 17.57
C GLU A 79 -27.80 2.98 18.12
N GLN A 80 -27.36 2.30 19.19
CA GLN A 80 -26.01 2.46 19.77
C GLN A 80 -24.86 1.99 18.87
N GLN A 81 -25.07 0.95 18.05
CA GLN A 81 -24.08 0.48 17.07
C GLN A 81 -23.96 1.49 15.91
N MET A 82 -25.08 2.09 15.49
CA MET A 82 -25.10 3.09 14.42
C MET A 82 -24.30 4.34 14.81
N GLU A 83 -24.44 4.84 16.04
CA GLU A 83 -23.66 5.98 16.53
C GLU A 83 -22.15 5.67 16.59
N ALA A 84 -21.79 4.46 17.06
CA ALA A 84 -20.40 4.04 17.12
C ALA A 84 -19.78 3.91 15.71
N SER A 85 -20.49 3.31 14.77
CA SER A 85 -20.06 3.19 13.37
C SER A 85 -19.92 4.56 12.70
N PHE A 86 -20.86 5.48 12.96
CA PHE A 86 -20.77 6.87 12.47
C PHE A 86 -19.51 7.56 12.99
N ARG A 87 -19.31 7.59 14.32
CA ARG A 87 -18.14 8.23 14.94
C ARG A 87 -16.82 7.62 14.46
N ASN A 88 -16.79 6.29 14.24
CA ASN A 88 -15.61 5.62 13.70
C ASN A 88 -15.34 6.00 12.24
N THR A 89 -16.38 6.04 11.41
CA THR A 89 -16.30 6.49 10.01
C THR A 89 -15.81 7.94 9.93
N GLU A 90 -16.39 8.85 10.72
CA GLU A 90 -15.96 10.24 10.80
C GLU A 90 -14.49 10.37 11.22
N LYS A 91 -14.08 9.62 12.24
CA LYS A 91 -12.68 9.59 12.70
C LYS A 91 -11.72 9.09 11.62
N ARG A 92 -12.11 8.04 10.87
CA ARG A 92 -11.32 7.51 9.75
C ARG A 92 -11.18 8.53 8.63
N MET A 93 -12.27 9.21 8.25
CA MET A 93 -12.25 10.24 7.21
C MET A 93 -11.36 11.43 7.59
N ARG A 94 -11.51 11.98 8.80
CA ARG A 94 -10.67 13.09 9.29
C ARG A 94 -9.19 12.70 9.30
N LYS A 95 -8.88 11.47 9.74
CA LYS A 95 -7.52 10.95 9.73
C LYS A 95 -7.00 10.82 8.30
N LEU A 96 -7.78 10.26 7.37
CA LEU A 96 -7.38 10.11 5.97
C LEU A 96 -7.07 11.47 5.33
N LEU A 97 -7.98 12.44 5.45
CA LEU A 97 -7.78 13.78 4.87
C LEU A 97 -6.51 14.46 5.41
N THR A 98 -6.26 14.34 6.72
CA THR A 98 -5.03 14.85 7.33
C THR A 98 -3.78 14.16 6.77
N LEU A 99 -3.87 12.87 6.47
CA LEU A 99 -2.76 12.09 5.91
C LEU A 99 -2.54 12.40 4.44
N LEU A 100 -3.60 12.57 3.65
CA LEU A 100 -3.52 12.98 2.24
C LEU A 100 -2.85 14.35 2.09
N GLN A 101 -3.23 15.31 2.94
CA GLN A 101 -2.61 16.63 2.96
C GLN A 101 -1.10 16.56 3.25
N LYS A 102 -0.70 15.77 4.26
CA LYS A 102 0.71 15.58 4.59
C LYS A 102 1.48 14.85 3.51
N GLU A 103 0.86 13.86 2.87
CA GLU A 103 1.48 13.14 1.75
C GLU A 103 1.74 14.07 0.58
N LYS A 104 0.82 15.01 0.34
CA LYS A 104 0.99 16.03 -0.69
C LYS A 104 2.11 17.02 -0.36
N GLU A 105 2.19 17.52 0.87
CA GLU A 105 3.33 18.36 1.31
C GLU A 105 4.66 17.64 1.09
N MET A 106 4.72 16.32 1.35
CA MET A 106 5.91 15.52 1.06
C MET A 106 6.14 15.32 -0.45
N CYS A 107 5.08 15.16 -1.25
CA CYS A 107 5.17 15.05 -2.71
C CYS A 107 5.78 16.31 -3.34
N GLU A 108 5.32 17.49 -2.91
CA GLU A 108 5.86 18.79 -3.36
C GLU A 108 7.35 18.94 -2.98
N GLN A 109 7.69 18.68 -1.71
CA GLN A 109 9.08 18.72 -1.24
C GLN A 109 9.97 17.71 -1.97
N TRP A 110 9.44 16.52 -2.27
CA TRP A 110 10.15 15.49 -3.02
C TRP A 110 10.39 15.92 -4.48
N GLY A 111 9.40 16.55 -5.11
CA GLY A 111 9.52 17.14 -6.43
C GLY A 111 10.66 18.16 -6.52
N GLU A 112 10.82 19.01 -5.51
CA GLU A 112 11.95 19.94 -5.41
C GLU A 112 13.30 19.22 -5.31
N ILE A 113 13.38 18.16 -4.50
CA ILE A 113 14.60 17.35 -4.33
C ILE A 113 15.00 16.68 -5.64
N VAL A 114 14.06 16.02 -6.31
CA VAL A 114 14.30 15.29 -7.56
C VAL A 114 14.60 16.24 -8.73
N GLY A 115 14.00 17.44 -8.73
CA GLY A 115 14.23 18.47 -9.74
C GLY A 115 15.65 19.06 -9.74
N ARG A 116 16.45 18.88 -8.68
CA ARG A 116 17.82 19.41 -8.62
C ARG A 116 18.80 18.59 -9.46
N LYS A 117 19.34 19.22 -10.51
CA LYS A 117 20.33 18.61 -11.43
C LYS A 117 21.72 18.40 -10.81
N ARG A 118 22.11 19.23 -9.84
CA ARG A 118 23.40 19.15 -9.13
C ARG A 118 23.22 19.61 -7.68
N PHE A 119 23.87 18.91 -6.76
CA PHE A 119 24.11 19.41 -5.41
C PHE A 119 25.41 20.22 -5.47
N SER A 120 25.43 21.44 -4.93
CA SER A 120 26.55 22.35 -5.14
C SER A 120 27.85 21.73 -4.64
N SER A 121 28.74 21.40 -5.57
CA SER A 121 30.09 20.93 -5.30
C SER A 121 30.95 22.12 -4.87
N LYS A 122 30.79 22.60 -3.63
CA LYS A 122 31.86 23.38 -3.01
C LYS A 122 32.86 22.38 -2.47
N ASN A 123 34.11 22.55 -2.92
CA ASN A 123 35.36 21.87 -2.56
C ASN A 123 35.25 20.88 -1.41
N ARG A 124 35.84 19.68 -1.58
CA ARG A 124 36.05 18.75 -0.46
C ARG A 124 36.64 19.51 0.71
N VAL A 125 35.83 19.73 1.72
CA VAL A 125 36.33 20.23 2.98
C VAL A 125 36.84 18.99 3.68
N TYR A 126 38.13 18.71 3.51
CA TYR A 126 38.79 17.74 4.36
C TYR A 126 38.76 18.29 5.79
N SER A 127 38.11 17.54 6.68
CA SER A 127 38.18 17.77 8.11
C SER A 127 38.96 16.60 8.69
N ASP A 128 40.10 16.87 9.30
CA ASP A 128 40.92 15.83 9.97
C ASP A 128 40.22 15.23 11.20
N ASP A 129 39.12 15.85 11.66
CA ASP A 129 38.28 15.33 12.73
C ASP A 129 37.26 14.30 12.21
N TYR A 130 37.66 13.03 12.24
CA TYR A 130 36.72 11.90 12.22
C TYR A 130 35.81 11.99 13.45
N ASN A 131 34.59 12.53 13.25
CA ASN A 131 33.62 12.62 14.33
C ASN A 131 32.94 11.25 14.59
N GLU A 132 32.31 11.12 15.77
CA GLU A 132 31.61 9.89 16.17
C GLU A 132 30.53 9.45 15.16
N GLU A 133 29.90 10.41 14.49
CA GLU A 133 28.90 10.16 13.43
C GLU A 133 29.52 9.41 12.25
N LEU A 134 30.67 9.85 11.73
CA LEU A 134 31.34 9.19 10.61
C LEU A 134 31.81 7.77 10.97
N LEU A 135 32.33 7.58 12.18
CA LEU A 135 32.70 6.25 12.69
C LEU A 135 31.48 5.33 12.80
N ALA A 136 30.35 5.86 13.30
CA ALA A 136 29.10 5.11 13.36
C ALA A 136 28.59 4.72 11.97
N LEU A 137 28.68 5.62 10.98
CA LEU A 137 28.31 5.34 9.59
C LEU A 137 29.22 4.28 8.96
N CYS A 138 30.54 4.34 9.18
CA CYS A 138 31.49 3.34 8.67
C CYS A 138 31.22 1.96 9.28
N SER A 139 31.01 1.91 10.60
CA SER A 139 30.65 0.67 11.32
C SER A 139 29.35 0.08 10.80
N LEU A 140 28.31 0.91 10.67
CA LEU A 140 27.01 0.52 10.15
C LEU A 140 27.09 -0.04 8.72
N PHE A 141 27.86 0.60 7.84
CA PHE A 141 28.08 0.12 6.48
C PHE A 141 28.74 -1.27 6.48
N ARG A 142 29.85 -1.42 7.20
CA ARG A 142 30.61 -2.68 7.27
C ARG A 142 29.77 -3.82 7.85
N GLU A 143 29.00 -3.56 8.91
CA GLU A 143 28.06 -4.53 9.49
C GLU A 143 26.98 -4.94 8.49
N THR A 144 26.40 -3.97 7.78
CA THR A 144 25.29 -4.23 6.83
C THR A 144 25.74 -5.07 5.64
N PHE A 145 26.91 -4.79 5.08
CA PHE A 145 27.41 -5.43 3.86
C PHE A 145 28.45 -6.52 4.10
N GLU A 146 28.70 -6.88 5.38
CA GLU A 146 29.66 -7.92 5.79
C GLU A 146 31.06 -7.69 5.20
N MET A 147 31.52 -6.44 5.23
CA MET A 147 32.83 -6.05 4.71
C MET A 147 33.80 -5.72 5.83
N SER A 148 35.03 -6.21 5.71
CA SER A 148 36.13 -5.84 6.61
C SER A 148 36.71 -4.46 6.32
N GLU A 149 37.48 -3.92 7.26
CA GLU A 149 38.21 -2.67 7.08
C GLU A 149 39.16 -2.71 5.88
N ARG A 150 39.86 -3.84 5.68
CA ARG A 150 40.74 -4.06 4.51
C ARG A 150 40.00 -4.00 3.17
N GLN A 151 38.72 -4.36 3.16
CA GLN A 151 37.87 -4.31 1.95
C GLN A 151 37.23 -2.93 1.74
N THR A 152 37.41 -1.99 2.67
CA THR A 152 36.76 -0.67 2.67
C THR A 152 37.78 0.47 2.84
N PRO A 153 38.91 0.48 2.10
CA PRO A 153 40.01 1.42 2.33
C PRO A 153 39.64 2.89 2.11
N ASN A 154 38.65 3.18 1.24
CA ASN A 154 38.25 4.54 0.88
C ASN A 154 36.89 4.94 1.48
N LEU A 155 36.32 4.10 2.35
CA LEU A 155 34.95 4.27 2.84
C LEU A 155 34.78 5.56 3.67
N ALA A 156 35.73 5.83 4.56
CA ALA A 156 35.59 6.93 5.51
C ALA A 156 35.65 8.30 4.81
N ASP A 157 36.65 8.50 3.93
CA ASP A 157 36.77 9.70 3.11
C ASP A 157 35.53 9.91 2.21
N ASN A 158 35.07 8.86 1.54
CA ASN A 158 33.90 8.96 0.67
C ASN A 158 32.61 9.26 1.46
N LEU A 159 32.40 8.62 2.62
CA LEU A 159 31.23 8.91 3.47
C LEU A 159 31.29 10.32 4.06
N GLN A 160 32.48 10.80 4.43
CA GLN A 160 32.67 12.17 4.88
C GLN A 160 32.25 13.15 3.78
N TYR A 161 32.71 12.91 2.54
CA TYR A 161 32.32 13.71 1.39
C TYR A 161 30.80 13.79 1.22
N PHE A 162 30.10 12.66 1.18
CA PHE A 162 28.64 12.64 1.01
C PHE A 162 27.89 13.24 2.20
N LEU A 163 28.38 13.05 3.41
CA LEU A 163 27.79 13.66 4.60
C LEU A 163 27.91 15.19 4.56
N MET A 164 29.05 15.71 4.13
CA MET A 164 29.25 17.16 3.98
C MET A 164 28.45 17.72 2.81
N GLU A 165 28.36 17.01 1.69
CA GLU A 165 27.50 17.38 0.56
C GLU A 165 26.04 17.51 1.00
N ALA A 166 25.56 16.57 1.82
CA ALA A 166 24.20 16.59 2.35
C ALA A 166 23.98 17.74 3.34
N LYS A 167 24.91 17.97 4.28
CA LYS A 167 24.81 19.06 5.28
C LYS A 167 24.92 20.46 4.68
N ASN A 168 25.58 20.60 3.53
CA ASN A 168 25.70 21.88 2.83
C ASN A 168 24.52 22.19 1.89
N ASN A 169 23.47 21.38 1.92
CA ASN A 169 22.32 21.53 1.05
C ASN A 169 21.02 21.33 1.84
N ASP A 170 20.32 22.42 2.12
CA ASP A 170 19.11 22.46 2.95
C ASP A 170 18.03 21.44 2.54
N LEU A 171 17.93 21.07 1.25
CA LEU A 171 16.97 20.06 0.82
C LEU A 171 17.44 18.63 1.14
N ILE A 172 18.74 18.37 0.98
CA ILE A 172 19.32 17.03 1.22
C ILE A 172 19.59 16.81 2.69
N GLU A 173 19.90 17.87 3.45
CA GLU A 173 20.06 17.83 4.90
C GLU A 173 18.84 17.17 5.55
N LYS A 174 17.63 17.62 5.18
CA LYS A 174 16.35 17.06 5.67
C LYS A 174 16.22 15.56 5.47
N ILE A 175 16.86 15.00 4.44
CA ILE A 175 16.76 13.60 4.06
C ILE A 175 18.09 12.84 4.17
N ILE A 176 19.06 13.31 4.97
CA ILE A 176 20.36 12.64 5.16
C ILE A 176 20.22 11.11 5.35
N PRO A 177 19.31 10.59 6.21
CA PRO A 177 19.16 9.14 6.38
C PRO A 177 18.85 8.41 5.06
N PHE A 178 17.97 8.97 4.24
CA PHE A 178 17.58 8.37 2.98
C PHE A 178 18.63 8.58 1.88
N TYR A 179 19.24 9.76 1.82
CA TYR A 179 20.34 10.05 0.89
C TYR A 179 21.52 9.09 1.11
N LEU A 180 21.99 8.95 2.35
CA LEU A 180 23.07 8.02 2.70
C LEU A 180 22.68 6.57 2.41
N PHE A 181 21.43 6.18 2.70
CA PHE A 181 20.91 4.86 2.34
C PHE A 181 21.05 4.60 0.83
N GLN A 182 20.62 5.54 -0.02
CA GLN A 182 20.72 5.38 -1.48
C GLN A 182 22.17 5.27 -1.94
N VAL A 183 23.07 6.11 -1.40
CA VAL A 183 24.50 6.06 -1.71
C VAL A 183 25.09 4.69 -1.33
N MET A 184 24.85 4.23 -0.10
CA MET A 184 25.39 2.97 0.41
C MET A 184 24.86 1.73 -0.33
N VAL A 185 23.58 1.69 -0.68
CA VAL A 185 22.94 0.52 -1.31
C VAL A 185 23.17 0.46 -2.82
N ARG A 186 23.18 1.60 -3.51
CA ARG A 186 23.40 1.62 -4.98
C ARG A 186 24.87 1.50 -5.36
N HIS A 187 25.75 1.92 -4.47
CA HIS A 187 27.16 2.08 -4.79
C HIS A 187 28.10 1.40 -3.79
N THR A 188 27.66 0.34 -3.12
CA THR A 188 28.39 -0.38 -2.07
C THR A 188 29.88 -0.56 -2.37
N ASN A 189 30.24 -1.23 -3.47
CA ASN A 189 31.65 -1.50 -3.80
C ASN A 189 32.42 -0.22 -4.19
N ARG A 190 31.79 0.68 -4.97
CA ARG A 190 32.44 1.92 -5.43
C ARG A 190 32.70 2.86 -4.25
N LEU A 191 31.76 2.97 -3.33
CA LEU A 191 31.88 3.74 -2.09
C LEU A 191 33.00 3.20 -1.19
N ALA A 192 33.15 1.88 -1.11
CA ALA A 192 34.16 1.24 -0.28
C ALA A 192 35.58 1.29 -0.87
N GLN A 193 35.69 1.15 -2.19
CA GLN A 193 36.97 0.81 -2.85
C GLN A 193 37.51 1.91 -3.76
N ASN A 194 36.68 2.77 -4.34
CA ASN A 194 37.18 3.78 -5.27
C ASN A 194 37.57 5.03 -4.48
N PRO A 195 38.81 5.52 -4.58
CA PRO A 195 39.10 6.85 -4.10
C PRO A 195 38.28 7.84 -4.92
N ASP A 196 37.95 8.97 -4.31
CA ASP A 196 37.34 10.09 -5.00
C ASP A 196 35.97 9.77 -5.63
N PHE A 197 35.20 8.91 -4.98
CA PHE A 197 33.96 8.42 -5.56
C PHE A 197 32.94 9.55 -5.71
N GLN A 198 32.42 9.71 -6.93
CA GLN A 198 31.40 10.71 -7.29
C GLN A 198 30.16 10.02 -7.87
N ILE A 199 29.00 10.61 -7.61
CA ILE A 199 27.72 10.16 -8.12
C ILE A 199 27.04 11.26 -8.93
N VAL A 200 26.17 10.85 -9.85
CA VAL A 200 25.22 11.76 -10.46
C VAL A 200 23.98 11.80 -9.56
N PRO A 201 23.64 12.93 -8.93
CA PRO A 201 22.47 13.08 -8.04
C PRO A 201 21.18 12.41 -8.52
N ALA A 202 20.79 12.68 -9.77
CA ALA A 202 19.57 12.15 -10.37
C ALA A 202 19.51 10.61 -10.42
N SER A 203 20.67 9.94 -10.38
CA SER A 203 20.72 8.47 -10.40
C SER A 203 20.31 7.83 -9.07
N LEU A 204 20.39 8.56 -7.95
CA LEU A 204 19.94 8.08 -6.64
C LEU A 204 18.42 7.96 -6.55
N TRP A 205 17.70 8.81 -7.29
CA TRP A 205 16.25 8.94 -7.21
C TRP A 205 15.49 8.03 -8.16
N LYS A 206 16.17 7.40 -9.12
CA LYS A 206 15.54 6.48 -10.08
C LYS A 206 14.88 5.32 -9.35
N TYR A 207 13.62 5.03 -9.67
CA TYR A 207 12.94 3.86 -9.13
C TYR A 207 13.74 2.58 -9.39
N LYS A 208 13.85 1.74 -8.36
CA LYS A 208 14.48 0.43 -8.45
C LYS A 208 13.49 -0.65 -8.01
N GLU A 209 13.10 -1.44 -8.98
CA GLU A 209 12.26 -2.61 -8.80
C GLU A 209 13.11 -3.80 -8.34
N TYR A 210 12.69 -4.42 -7.24
CA TYR A 210 13.28 -5.62 -6.67
C TYR A 210 12.32 -6.79 -6.84
N GLU A 211 12.85 -8.01 -6.97
CA GLU A 211 12.04 -9.23 -6.98
C GLU A 211 11.57 -9.55 -5.55
N ILE A 212 10.38 -9.07 -5.17
CA ILE A 212 9.87 -9.12 -3.79
C ILE A 212 8.92 -10.30 -3.49
N THR A 213 8.35 -10.92 -4.53
CA THR A 213 7.35 -11.99 -4.42
C THR A 213 7.98 -13.39 -4.26
N LYS A 214 9.25 -13.56 -4.65
CA LYS A 214 9.97 -14.85 -4.58
C LYS A 214 10.99 -14.86 -3.45
N ASN A 215 10.90 -15.87 -2.58
CA ASN A 215 11.91 -16.12 -1.56
C ASN A 215 12.92 -17.18 -2.02
N ASN A 216 14.08 -16.74 -2.52
CA ASN A 216 15.21 -17.63 -2.84
C ASN A 216 16.30 -17.64 -1.75
N GLY A 217 15.99 -17.15 -0.53
CA GLY A 217 16.90 -17.00 0.60
C GLY A 217 17.92 -15.86 0.46
N LYS A 218 18.61 -15.76 -0.68
CA LYS A 218 19.61 -14.71 -0.94
C LYS A 218 18.98 -13.32 -1.04
N ASN A 219 17.89 -13.19 -1.79
CA ASN A 219 17.16 -11.92 -1.95
C ASN A 219 16.54 -11.48 -0.62
N PHE A 220 15.97 -12.43 0.14
CA PHE A 220 15.36 -12.17 1.45
C PHE A 220 16.34 -11.53 2.44
N ASN A 221 17.50 -12.16 2.63
CA ASN A 221 18.54 -11.65 3.53
C ASN A 221 19.05 -10.28 3.10
N LYS A 222 19.19 -10.06 1.79
CA LYS A 222 19.62 -8.78 1.23
C LYS A 222 18.62 -7.67 1.53
N TYR A 223 17.33 -7.90 1.31
CA TYR A 223 16.30 -6.88 1.57
C TYR A 223 16.19 -6.59 3.06
N GLU A 224 16.22 -7.62 3.91
CA GLU A 224 16.21 -7.44 5.36
C GLU A 224 17.37 -6.55 5.84
N ARG A 225 18.58 -6.76 5.31
CA ARG A 225 19.75 -5.92 5.60
C ARG A 225 19.56 -4.48 5.13
N CYS A 226 19.02 -4.27 3.92
CA CYS A 226 18.72 -2.94 3.41
C CYS A 226 17.73 -2.19 4.31
N ILE A 227 16.68 -2.88 4.75
CA ILE A 227 15.70 -2.32 5.69
C ILE A 227 16.34 -2.03 7.04
N GLY A 228 17.17 -2.94 7.54
CA GLY A 228 17.94 -2.74 8.77
C GLY A 228 18.83 -1.49 8.70
N LEU A 229 19.53 -1.29 7.57
CA LEU A 229 20.35 -0.11 7.31
C LEU A 229 19.51 1.17 7.35
N PHE A 230 18.41 1.23 6.59
CA PHE A 230 17.54 2.41 6.58
C PHE A 230 17.00 2.73 7.98
N GLN A 231 16.56 1.73 8.73
CA GLN A 231 16.06 1.91 10.09
C GLN A 231 17.13 2.40 11.06
N LYS A 232 18.35 1.86 10.97
CA LYS A 232 19.49 2.29 11.81
C LYS A 232 19.92 3.72 11.45
N LEU A 233 19.95 4.09 10.17
CA LEU A 233 20.18 5.47 9.72
C LEU A 233 19.11 6.40 10.29
N CYS A 234 17.82 6.09 10.12
CA CYS A 234 16.74 6.89 10.71
C CYS A 234 16.89 7.04 12.23
N LYS A 235 17.32 5.99 12.94
CA LYS A 235 17.54 6.01 14.39
C LYS A 235 18.72 6.91 14.79
N LEU A 236 19.78 6.95 13.99
CA LEU A 236 20.95 7.81 14.21
C LEU A 236 20.55 9.29 14.22
N TYR A 237 19.65 9.67 13.32
CA TYR A 237 19.24 11.06 13.09
C TYR A 237 17.91 11.48 13.74
N LYS A 238 17.20 10.56 14.40
CA LYS A 238 15.81 10.78 14.88
C LYS A 238 15.61 11.98 15.83
N ASN A 239 16.67 12.42 16.50
CA ASN A 239 16.62 13.50 17.49
C ASN A 239 17.05 14.85 16.91
N ASP A 240 17.53 14.89 15.65
CA ASP A 240 17.91 16.14 15.00
C ASP A 240 16.66 16.80 14.40
N PRO A 241 16.30 18.02 14.84
CA PRO A 241 15.07 18.70 14.41
C PRO A 241 15.10 19.12 12.93
N ARG A 242 16.26 19.13 12.27
CA ARG A 242 16.39 19.45 10.84
C ARG A 242 15.99 18.27 9.95
N ILE A 243 15.96 17.06 10.50
CA ILE A 243 15.78 15.83 9.74
C ILE A 243 14.30 15.47 9.68
N ASP A 244 13.79 15.31 8.46
CA ASP A 244 12.43 14.87 8.21
C ASP A 244 12.40 13.36 7.91
N ILE A 245 12.16 12.58 8.96
CA ILE A 245 12.02 11.12 8.86
C ILE A 245 10.78 10.71 8.05
N ALA A 246 9.73 11.54 8.01
CA ALA A 246 8.55 11.24 7.21
C ALA A 246 8.90 11.37 5.71
N LEU A 247 9.58 12.44 5.32
CA LEU A 247 10.08 12.64 3.96
C LEU A 247 11.10 11.57 3.55
N CYS A 248 11.95 11.10 4.48
CA CYS A 248 12.85 9.96 4.22
C CYS A 248 12.07 8.68 3.84
N ARG A 249 10.96 8.40 4.52
CA ARG A 249 10.11 7.23 4.22
C ARG A 249 9.35 7.40 2.91
N TYR A 250 8.87 8.62 2.65
CA TYR A 250 8.27 8.96 1.37
C TYR A 250 9.26 8.68 0.23
N GLY A 251 10.49 9.18 0.31
CA GLY A 251 11.55 8.87 -0.66
C GLY A 251 11.82 7.37 -0.82
N MET A 252 11.77 6.60 0.26
CA MET A 252 11.93 5.13 0.22
C MET A 252 10.85 4.46 -0.64
N GLU A 253 9.60 4.88 -0.51
CA GLU A 253 8.48 4.41 -1.33
C GLU A 253 8.58 4.91 -2.79
N GLN A 254 9.03 6.15 -3.01
CA GLN A 254 9.18 6.70 -4.36
C GLN A 254 10.35 6.11 -5.15
N CYS A 255 11.34 5.51 -4.49
CA CYS A 255 12.53 4.98 -5.16
C CYS A 255 12.64 3.46 -5.16
N SER A 256 11.74 2.71 -4.49
CA SER A 256 11.78 1.24 -4.49
C SER A 256 10.49 0.57 -4.01
N ASN A 257 10.28 -0.69 -4.40
CA ASN A 257 9.26 -1.59 -3.83
C ASN A 257 9.74 -2.38 -2.58
N ILE A 258 10.88 -2.03 -1.98
CA ILE A 258 11.32 -2.67 -0.72
C ILE A 258 10.31 -2.50 0.42
N PRO A 259 9.62 -1.34 0.58
CA PRO A 259 8.59 -1.23 1.61
C PRO A 259 7.46 -2.24 1.44
N GLU A 260 7.04 -2.53 0.22
CA GLU A 260 6.02 -3.56 -0.08
C GLU A 260 6.49 -4.95 0.35
N TRP A 261 7.76 -5.28 0.12
CA TRP A 261 8.37 -6.51 0.66
C TRP A 261 8.24 -6.61 2.19
N THR A 262 8.35 -5.49 2.93
CA THR A 262 8.15 -5.52 4.39
C THR A 262 6.72 -5.81 4.79
N SER A 263 5.74 -5.33 4.03
CA SER A 263 4.32 -5.58 4.26
C SER A 263 3.99 -7.07 4.06
N ILE A 264 4.57 -7.69 3.03
CA ILE A 264 4.41 -9.12 2.72
C ILE A 264 5.09 -9.99 3.80
N TRP A 265 6.39 -9.76 4.05
CA TRP A 265 7.20 -10.74 4.78
C TRP A 265 7.47 -10.38 6.26
N LEU A 266 7.48 -9.09 6.61
CA LEU A 266 7.98 -8.60 7.90
C LEU A 266 7.04 -7.57 8.57
N ARG A 267 5.70 -7.68 8.44
CA ARG A 267 4.64 -6.73 8.89
C ARG A 267 5.00 -5.73 10.02
N LYS A 268 5.73 -6.15 11.07
CA LYS A 268 6.24 -5.26 12.14
C LYS A 268 7.22 -4.18 11.66
N LYS A 269 8.13 -4.49 10.72
CA LYS A 269 9.17 -3.58 10.20
C LYS A 269 8.62 -2.58 9.20
N GLU A 270 7.53 -2.90 8.52
CA GLU A 270 6.81 -2.01 7.60
C GLU A 270 6.55 -0.63 8.21
N LYS A 271 6.13 -0.60 9.48
CA LYS A 271 5.80 0.65 10.19
C LYS A 271 6.93 1.67 10.26
N LYS A 272 8.17 1.23 10.01
CA LYS A 272 9.39 2.05 10.05
C LYS A 272 9.87 2.47 8.66
N CYS A 273 9.36 1.84 7.60
CA CYS A 273 9.79 2.06 6.22
C CYS A 273 8.75 2.81 5.39
N THR A 274 7.47 2.78 5.79
CA THR A 274 6.38 3.41 5.06
C THR A 274 5.84 4.70 5.72
N THR A 275 5.17 5.54 4.91
CA THR A 275 4.49 6.76 5.34
C THR A 275 3.31 6.42 6.25
N LYS A 276 2.71 7.45 6.87
CA LYS A 276 1.51 7.23 7.68
C LYS A 276 0.28 6.97 6.81
N LEU A 277 0.22 7.53 5.61
CA LEU A 277 -0.86 7.31 4.66
C LEU A 277 -0.85 5.85 4.18
N HIS A 278 0.29 5.36 3.69
CA HIS A 278 0.45 3.97 3.25
C HIS A 278 -0.07 3.00 4.32
N ARG A 279 0.42 3.13 5.55
CA ARG A 279 0.00 2.26 6.66
C ARG A 279 -1.48 2.37 7.00
N PHE A 280 -2.04 3.57 6.88
CA PHE A 280 -3.46 3.76 7.12
C PHE A 280 -4.27 3.01 6.07
N ILE A 281 -3.91 3.12 4.78
CA ILE A 281 -4.59 2.42 3.69
C ILE A 281 -4.40 0.90 3.79
N SER A 282 -3.20 0.41 4.09
CA SER A 282 -2.97 -1.03 4.31
C SER A 282 -3.71 -1.58 5.54
N GLU A 283 -4.09 -0.72 6.50
CA GLU A 283 -4.93 -1.08 7.65
C GLU A 283 -6.44 -0.94 7.34
N LEU A 284 -6.83 -0.23 6.28
CA LEU A 284 -8.19 -0.30 5.74
C LEU A 284 -8.31 -1.65 5.05
N TYR A 285 -9.15 -2.53 5.58
CA TYR A 285 -9.43 -3.81 4.93
C TYR A 285 -10.14 -3.53 3.59
N LEU A 286 -9.35 -3.42 2.51
CA LEU A 286 -9.81 -3.18 1.14
C LEU A 286 -10.23 -4.48 0.43
N SER A 287 -10.07 -5.61 1.12
CA SER A 287 -10.51 -6.93 0.73
C SER A 287 -11.93 -6.89 0.13
N CYS A 288 -12.08 -7.55 -1.02
CA CYS A 288 -13.40 -7.81 -1.57
C CYS A 288 -14.20 -8.81 -0.72
N ILE A 289 -13.52 -9.62 0.11
CA ILE A 289 -14.14 -10.48 1.13
C ILE A 289 -14.50 -9.60 2.33
N GLU A 290 -15.76 -9.60 2.77
CA GLU A 290 -16.18 -8.93 4.00
C GLU A 290 -15.85 -9.80 5.22
N THR A 291 -15.33 -9.23 6.32
CA THR A 291 -15.07 -9.99 7.57
C THR A 291 -16.34 -10.57 8.20
N ASP A 292 -17.49 -10.04 7.83
CA ASP A 292 -18.83 -10.48 8.22
C ASP A 292 -19.59 -11.03 7.00
N GLU A 293 -18.87 -11.65 6.05
CA GLU A 293 -19.45 -12.29 4.87
C GLU A 293 -20.61 -13.22 5.27
N PRO A 294 -21.80 -13.07 4.68
CA PRO A 294 -22.90 -14.00 4.93
C PRO A 294 -22.46 -15.41 4.58
N GLU A 295 -22.68 -16.39 5.46
CA GLU A 295 -22.20 -17.77 5.30
C GLU A 295 -22.53 -18.37 3.92
N GLN A 296 -23.63 -17.97 3.29
CA GLN A 296 -24.06 -18.39 1.95
C GLN A 296 -23.09 -18.01 0.81
N TYR A 297 -22.19 -17.04 1.01
CA TYR A 297 -21.18 -16.62 0.04
C TYR A 297 -19.78 -17.16 0.34
N ALA A 298 -19.60 -17.83 1.49
CA ALA A 298 -18.33 -18.49 1.79
C ALA A 298 -18.06 -19.58 0.76
N ALA A 299 -16.82 -19.67 0.27
CA ALA A 299 -16.44 -20.59 -0.81
C ALA A 299 -16.87 -22.04 -0.52
N ASN A 300 -16.68 -22.50 0.73
CA ASN A 300 -17.02 -23.85 1.17
C ASN A 300 -18.53 -24.07 1.35
N THR A 301 -19.33 -23.01 1.40
CA THR A 301 -20.80 -23.08 1.38
C THR A 301 -21.34 -23.13 -0.04
N ILE A 302 -20.73 -22.36 -0.95
CA ILE A 302 -21.10 -22.35 -2.37
C ILE A 302 -20.68 -23.68 -3.04
N PHE A 303 -19.47 -24.15 -2.75
CA PHE A 303 -18.84 -25.35 -3.31
C PHE A 303 -18.34 -26.27 -2.18
N PRO A 304 -19.21 -27.10 -1.59
CA PRO A 304 -18.86 -27.91 -0.43
C PRO A 304 -17.88 -29.03 -0.78
N HIS A 305 -16.74 -29.05 -0.09
CA HIS A 305 -15.77 -30.14 -0.16
C HIS A 305 -16.38 -31.48 0.26
N LYS A 306 -15.88 -32.59 -0.30
CA LYS A 306 -16.35 -33.93 0.07
C LYS A 306 -15.66 -34.45 1.33
N THR A 307 -14.41 -34.04 1.57
CA THR A 307 -13.63 -34.44 2.76
C THR A 307 -12.71 -33.31 3.24
N SER A 308 -12.30 -33.34 4.51
CA SER A 308 -11.29 -32.42 5.07
C SER A 308 -9.86 -32.69 4.56
N GLU A 309 -9.63 -33.82 3.89
CA GLU A 309 -8.35 -34.16 3.26
C GLU A 309 -8.18 -33.45 1.91
N GLU A 310 -9.27 -33.25 1.15
CA GLU A 310 -9.28 -32.49 -0.12
C GLU A 310 -8.88 -31.03 0.07
N GLU A 311 -9.30 -30.40 1.17
CA GLU A 311 -8.95 -29.01 1.54
C GLU A 311 -7.42 -28.84 1.76
N ASN A 312 -6.73 -29.90 2.18
CA ASN A 312 -5.29 -29.87 2.51
C ASN A 312 -4.38 -30.42 1.39
N LEU A 313 -4.94 -30.99 0.31
CA LEU A 313 -4.20 -31.83 -0.62
C LEU A 313 -3.17 -31.04 -1.45
N PHE A 314 -3.54 -29.84 -1.93
CA PHE A 314 -2.66 -29.00 -2.77
C PHE A 314 -1.58 -28.23 -2.02
N ILE A 315 -1.55 -28.29 -0.69
CA ILE A 315 -0.39 -27.76 0.07
C ILE A 315 0.85 -28.64 -0.17
N ARG A 316 0.69 -29.88 -0.67
CA ARG A 316 1.77 -30.85 -0.84
C ARG A 316 2.55 -30.72 -2.15
N ASP A 317 1.94 -30.22 -3.23
CA ASP A 317 2.58 -29.99 -4.52
C ASP A 317 2.43 -28.53 -4.96
N VAL A 318 3.45 -27.74 -4.63
CA VAL A 318 3.48 -26.31 -4.91
C VAL A 318 3.55 -26.02 -6.41
N ASP A 319 4.22 -26.85 -7.19
CA ASP A 319 4.39 -26.61 -8.62
C ASP A 319 3.07 -26.84 -9.36
N GLN A 320 2.34 -27.91 -9.02
CA GLN A 320 1.01 -28.17 -9.58
C GLN A 320 0.01 -27.07 -9.19
N LYS A 321 0.06 -26.59 -7.94
CA LYS A 321 -0.78 -25.46 -7.50
C LYS A 321 -0.53 -24.21 -8.34
N LEU A 322 0.75 -23.83 -8.52
CA LEU A 322 1.12 -22.66 -9.32
C LEU A 322 0.70 -22.80 -10.79
N GLU A 323 0.75 -24.00 -11.37
CA GLU A 323 0.29 -24.27 -12.72
C GLU A 323 -1.23 -24.05 -12.86
N ILE A 324 -2.01 -24.52 -11.89
CA ILE A 324 -3.48 -24.35 -11.85
C ILE A 324 -3.84 -22.87 -11.71
N GLU A 325 -3.23 -22.17 -10.75
CA GLU A 325 -3.43 -20.73 -10.54
C GLU A 325 -3.09 -19.96 -11.82
N ALA A 326 -1.95 -20.24 -12.44
CA ALA A 326 -1.55 -19.60 -13.69
C ALA A 326 -2.56 -19.86 -14.82
N THR A 327 -3.08 -21.08 -14.93
CA THR A 327 -4.07 -21.47 -15.95
C THR A 327 -5.36 -20.67 -15.80
N ILE A 328 -5.90 -20.61 -14.58
CA ILE A 328 -7.15 -19.89 -14.29
C ILE A 328 -6.95 -18.38 -14.45
N LYS A 329 -5.89 -17.81 -13.84
CA LYS A 329 -5.60 -16.37 -13.91
C LYS A 329 -5.36 -15.93 -15.37
N SER A 330 -4.66 -16.71 -16.18
CA SER A 330 -4.44 -16.38 -17.60
C SER A 330 -5.76 -16.28 -18.36
N TYR A 331 -6.68 -17.22 -18.15
CA TYR A 331 -8.00 -17.18 -18.77
C TYR A 331 -8.79 -15.94 -18.32
N ILE A 332 -8.85 -15.66 -17.02
CA ILE A 332 -9.59 -14.49 -16.51
C ILE A 332 -8.99 -13.18 -17.04
N LEU A 333 -7.66 -13.09 -17.18
CA LEU A 333 -6.99 -11.91 -17.74
C LEU A 333 -7.29 -11.72 -19.24
N GLU A 334 -7.36 -12.81 -20.01
CA GLU A 334 -7.76 -12.78 -21.43
C GLU A 334 -9.26 -12.44 -21.60
N HIS A 335 -10.07 -12.69 -20.58
CA HIS A 335 -11.52 -12.52 -20.56
C HIS A 335 -11.98 -11.63 -19.39
N ILE A 336 -11.39 -10.44 -19.25
CA ILE A 336 -11.58 -9.57 -18.07
C ILE A 336 -13.06 -9.24 -17.76
N GLU A 337 -13.95 -9.32 -18.74
CA GLU A 337 -15.39 -9.21 -18.57
C GLU A 337 -15.97 -10.18 -17.53
N VAL A 338 -15.39 -11.38 -17.38
CA VAL A 338 -15.83 -12.37 -16.39
C VAL A 338 -15.53 -11.88 -14.97
N LEU A 339 -14.41 -11.20 -14.75
CA LEU A 339 -14.08 -10.60 -13.45
C LEU A 339 -15.02 -9.44 -13.12
N ILE A 340 -15.36 -8.62 -14.12
CA ILE A 340 -16.33 -7.53 -13.96
C ILE A 340 -17.73 -8.09 -13.66
N GLN A 341 -18.13 -9.16 -14.35
CA GLN A 341 -19.40 -9.84 -14.08
C GLN A 341 -19.43 -10.40 -12.67
N PHE A 342 -18.36 -11.11 -12.26
CA PHE A 342 -18.19 -11.63 -10.91
C PHE A 342 -18.37 -10.53 -9.87
N MET A 343 -17.64 -9.42 -9.98
CA MET A 343 -17.78 -8.26 -9.09
C MET A 343 -19.23 -7.75 -8.98
N LYS A 344 -19.99 -7.74 -10.08
CA LYS A 344 -21.37 -7.24 -10.10
C LYS A 344 -22.37 -8.15 -9.42
N ILE A 345 -22.18 -9.47 -9.52
CA ILE A 345 -23.09 -10.50 -9.00
C ILE A 345 -22.69 -10.98 -7.60
N GLN A 346 -21.43 -10.80 -7.21
CA GLN A 346 -20.92 -11.13 -5.89
C GLN A 346 -21.73 -10.38 -4.83
N TYR A 347 -22.20 -11.12 -3.82
CA TYR A 347 -23.12 -10.65 -2.77
C TYR A 347 -24.53 -10.25 -3.24
N LYS A 348 -24.95 -10.68 -4.43
CA LYS A 348 -26.32 -10.47 -4.92
C LYS A 348 -27.02 -11.76 -5.30
N ASP A 349 -26.33 -12.67 -6.01
CA ASP A 349 -26.93 -13.89 -6.53
C ASP A 349 -25.92 -15.05 -6.50
N VAL A 350 -26.09 -15.95 -5.52
CA VAL A 350 -25.21 -17.12 -5.32
C VAL A 350 -25.26 -18.07 -6.53
N GLU A 351 -26.41 -18.23 -7.17
CA GLU A 351 -26.56 -19.16 -8.29
C GLU A 351 -25.88 -18.62 -9.55
N GLN A 352 -25.98 -17.31 -9.81
CA GLN A 352 -25.19 -16.69 -10.89
C GLN A 352 -23.68 -16.80 -10.63
N VAL A 353 -23.24 -16.65 -9.37
CA VAL A 353 -21.83 -16.87 -9.00
C VAL A 353 -21.41 -18.30 -9.33
N LYS A 354 -22.22 -19.31 -8.95
CA LYS A 354 -21.95 -20.72 -9.27
C LYS A 354 -21.84 -20.97 -10.77
N CYS A 355 -22.78 -20.44 -11.56
CA CYS A 355 -22.74 -20.59 -13.01
C CYS A 355 -21.46 -20.00 -13.59
N LEU A 356 -21.12 -18.75 -13.23
CA LEU A 356 -19.93 -18.08 -13.75
C LEU A 356 -18.63 -18.82 -13.39
N VAL A 357 -18.50 -19.28 -12.15
CA VAL A 357 -17.33 -20.06 -11.70
C VAL A 357 -17.22 -21.38 -12.47
N THR A 358 -18.34 -22.07 -12.66
CA THR A 358 -18.39 -23.34 -13.43
C THR A 358 -18.04 -23.12 -14.91
N ASP A 359 -18.52 -22.04 -15.51
CA ASP A 359 -18.20 -21.69 -16.89
C ASP A 359 -16.69 -21.45 -17.06
N VAL A 360 -16.07 -20.69 -16.14
CA VAL A 360 -14.62 -20.46 -16.15
C VAL A 360 -13.84 -21.73 -15.86
N TYR A 361 -14.30 -22.60 -14.96
CA TYR A 361 -13.68 -23.90 -14.70
C TYR A 361 -13.58 -24.76 -15.97
N HIS A 362 -14.63 -24.78 -16.79
CA HIS A 362 -14.62 -25.52 -18.04
C HIS A 362 -13.81 -24.81 -19.13
N ALA A 363 -13.97 -23.49 -19.27
CA ALA A 363 -13.38 -22.70 -20.36
C ALA A 363 -11.87 -22.48 -20.20
N SER A 364 -11.37 -22.33 -18.97
CA SER A 364 -9.93 -22.18 -18.66
C SER A 364 -9.10 -23.43 -18.98
N GLY A 365 -9.74 -24.57 -19.23
CA GLY A 365 -9.06 -25.85 -19.41
C GLY A 365 -8.68 -26.55 -18.10
N PHE A 366 -8.93 -25.92 -16.94
CA PHE A 366 -8.66 -26.52 -15.63
C PHE A 366 -9.43 -27.84 -15.42
N SER A 367 -10.66 -27.93 -15.92
CA SER A 367 -11.44 -29.17 -15.92
C SER A 367 -10.76 -30.37 -16.59
N ARG A 368 -9.81 -30.13 -17.51
CA ARG A 368 -9.06 -31.17 -18.24
C ARG A 368 -7.75 -31.56 -17.56
N MET A 369 -7.32 -30.80 -16.54
CA MET A 369 -6.12 -31.12 -15.78
C MET A 369 -6.39 -32.38 -14.93
N LYS A 370 -5.54 -33.39 -15.15
CA LYS A 370 -5.57 -34.63 -14.35
C LYS A 370 -4.91 -34.35 -13.02
N ILE A 371 -5.73 -34.33 -11.98
CA ILE A 371 -5.28 -34.15 -10.61
C ILE A 371 -5.93 -35.27 -9.82
N GLU A 372 -5.09 -36.13 -9.26
CA GLU A 372 -5.51 -37.28 -8.47
C GLU A 372 -6.13 -36.78 -7.15
N ASP A 373 -7.13 -37.51 -6.65
CA ASP A 373 -7.69 -37.34 -5.30
C ASP A 373 -8.42 -36.03 -4.95
N ILE A 374 -8.83 -35.22 -5.94
CA ILE A 374 -9.66 -34.02 -5.69
C ILE A 374 -10.94 -33.97 -6.53
N GLY A 375 -12.08 -33.83 -5.84
CA GLY A 375 -13.40 -33.67 -6.45
C GLY A 375 -13.61 -32.36 -7.21
N GLU A 376 -14.65 -32.34 -8.04
CA GLU A 376 -15.03 -31.17 -8.86
C GLU A 376 -15.39 -29.94 -8.02
N GLU A 377 -16.14 -30.10 -6.93
CA GLU A 377 -16.48 -29.00 -6.01
C GLU A 377 -15.22 -28.30 -5.49
N THR A 378 -14.23 -29.08 -5.06
CA THR A 378 -12.94 -28.55 -4.59
C THR A 378 -12.22 -27.78 -5.70
N LYS A 379 -12.29 -28.23 -6.96
CA LYS A 379 -11.76 -27.47 -8.11
C LYS A 379 -12.53 -26.15 -8.34
N LEU A 380 -13.84 -26.15 -8.18
CA LEU A 380 -14.65 -24.94 -8.30
C LEU A 380 -14.31 -23.92 -7.20
N THR A 381 -14.06 -24.38 -5.96
CA THR A 381 -13.54 -23.54 -4.87
C THR A 381 -12.27 -22.82 -5.29
N TYR A 382 -11.31 -23.52 -5.94
CA TYR A 382 -10.09 -22.87 -6.44
C TYR A 382 -10.38 -21.78 -7.47
N VAL A 383 -11.29 -22.02 -8.42
CA VAL A 383 -11.65 -20.98 -9.40
C VAL A 383 -12.28 -19.77 -8.72
N TYR A 384 -13.15 -20.00 -7.73
CA TYR A 384 -13.73 -18.93 -6.91
C TYR A 384 -12.65 -18.13 -6.16
N ASP A 385 -11.70 -18.81 -5.51
CA ASP A 385 -10.60 -18.16 -4.80
C ASP A 385 -9.73 -17.31 -5.72
N GLN A 386 -9.51 -17.75 -6.96
CA GLN A 386 -8.78 -16.96 -7.96
C GLN A 386 -9.55 -15.70 -8.38
N PHE A 387 -10.88 -15.76 -8.52
CA PHE A 387 -11.69 -14.57 -8.73
C PHE A 387 -11.55 -13.56 -7.59
N ILE A 388 -11.62 -14.04 -6.34
CA ILE A 388 -11.50 -13.24 -5.13
C ILE A 388 -10.12 -12.57 -5.05
N GLU A 389 -9.04 -13.33 -5.25
CA GLU A 389 -7.66 -12.82 -5.21
C GLU A 389 -7.43 -11.77 -6.29
N MET A 390 -7.83 -12.05 -7.54
CA MET A 390 -7.67 -11.10 -8.64
C MET A 390 -8.51 -9.83 -8.45
N LEU A 391 -9.72 -9.96 -7.89
CA LEU A 391 -10.56 -8.81 -7.59
C LEU A 391 -9.97 -7.95 -6.47
N ASP A 392 -9.43 -8.57 -5.41
CA ASP A 392 -8.74 -7.86 -4.33
C ASP A 392 -7.52 -7.10 -4.85
N GLU A 393 -6.66 -7.76 -5.64
CA GLU A 393 -5.51 -7.11 -6.29
C GLU A 393 -5.93 -5.92 -7.15
N ALA A 394 -6.99 -6.07 -7.96
CA ALA A 394 -7.51 -5.01 -8.81
C ALA A 394 -8.04 -3.82 -7.99
N ILE A 395 -8.74 -4.07 -6.89
CA ILE A 395 -9.27 -3.04 -6.00
C ILE A 395 -8.14 -2.30 -5.29
N VAL A 396 -7.23 -3.03 -4.65
CA VAL A 396 -6.10 -2.45 -3.92
C VAL A 396 -5.26 -1.58 -4.85
N SER A 397 -4.93 -2.09 -6.04
CA SER A 397 -4.21 -1.34 -7.07
C SER A 397 -4.98 -0.08 -7.48
N SER A 398 -6.28 -0.22 -7.79
CA SER A 398 -7.13 0.88 -8.23
C SER A 398 -7.25 2.01 -7.19
N VAL A 399 -7.49 1.64 -5.93
CA VAL A 399 -7.53 2.57 -4.80
C VAL A 399 -6.19 3.28 -4.64
N TRP A 400 -5.08 2.55 -4.72
CA TRP A 400 -3.76 3.12 -4.50
C TRP A 400 -3.31 4.07 -5.60
N GLU A 401 -3.59 3.74 -6.87
CA GLU A 401 -3.39 4.66 -7.98
C GLU A 401 -4.24 5.93 -7.86
N THR A 402 -5.49 5.78 -7.43
CA THR A 402 -6.39 6.93 -7.22
C THR A 402 -5.87 7.84 -6.12
N ILE A 403 -5.42 7.28 -5.00
CA ILE A 403 -4.81 8.04 -3.90
C ILE A 403 -3.56 8.78 -4.36
N LYS A 404 -2.68 8.13 -5.14
CA LYS A 404 -1.49 8.79 -5.72
C LYS A 404 -1.88 9.99 -6.59
N LYS A 405 -2.83 9.80 -7.52
CA LYS A 405 -3.33 10.90 -8.36
C LYS A 405 -3.93 12.04 -7.55
N LEU A 406 -4.69 11.74 -6.49
CA LEU A 406 -5.25 12.76 -5.59
C LEU A 406 -4.14 13.57 -4.90
N VAL A 407 -3.08 12.91 -4.46
CA VAL A 407 -1.92 13.56 -3.82
C VAL A 407 -1.17 14.45 -4.82
N GLU A 408 -1.06 14.05 -6.08
CA GLU A 408 -0.33 14.80 -7.11
C GLU A 408 -1.09 16.02 -7.66
N CYS A 409 -2.43 16.02 -7.67
CA CYS A 409 -3.20 17.01 -8.43
C CYS A 409 -3.66 18.28 -7.67
N GLU A 410 -3.71 18.33 -6.33
CA GLU A 410 -4.63 19.27 -5.65
C GLU A 410 -4.04 20.17 -4.55
N SER A 411 -3.81 21.47 -4.83
CA SER A 411 -3.18 22.42 -3.89
C SER A 411 -3.95 22.64 -2.57
N ASP A 412 -5.28 22.76 -2.60
CA ASP A 412 -6.05 23.33 -1.47
C ASP A 412 -7.30 22.52 -1.03
N HIS A 413 -7.55 21.37 -1.67
CA HIS A 413 -8.85 20.71 -1.58
C HIS A 413 -9.08 19.87 -0.31
N PHE A 414 -8.03 19.27 0.27
CA PHE A 414 -8.21 18.45 1.48
C PHE A 414 -8.62 19.29 2.70
N GLN A 415 -8.21 20.56 2.75
CA GLN A 415 -8.67 21.51 3.77
C GLN A 415 -10.16 21.84 3.59
N PHE A 416 -10.60 22.04 2.35
CA PHE A 416 -12.01 22.26 2.01
C PHE A 416 -12.89 21.04 2.35
N MET A 417 -12.45 19.84 2.01
CA MET A 417 -13.13 18.59 2.37
C MET A 417 -13.18 18.37 3.88
N ALA A 418 -12.10 18.69 4.61
CA ALA A 418 -12.09 18.64 6.07
C ALA A 418 -13.10 19.62 6.68
N ALA A 419 -13.31 20.78 6.05
CA ALA A 419 -14.30 21.78 6.45
C ALA A 419 -15.75 21.39 6.12
N ILE A 420 -15.98 20.62 5.05
CA ILE A 420 -17.31 20.05 4.73
C ILE A 420 -17.67 18.94 5.73
N LEU A 421 -16.68 18.17 6.19
CA LEU A 421 -16.89 17.06 7.12
C LEU A 421 -16.88 17.48 8.60
N SER A 422 -16.45 18.70 8.93
CA SER A 422 -16.55 19.27 10.28
C SER A 422 -17.95 19.80 10.53
#